data_AF-A0A4Q3RHG7-F1
#
_entry.id   AF-A0A4Q3RHG7-F1
#
_cell.length_a   1.000
_cell.length_b   1.000
_cell.length_c   1.000
_cell.angle_alpha   90.00
_cell.angle_beta   90.00
_cell.angle_gamma   90.00
#
_symmetry.space_group_name_H-M   'P 1'
#
loop_
_entity.id
_entity.type
_entity.pdbx_description
1 polymer ?
#
loop_
_entity_poly.entity_id
_entity_poly.type
_entity_poly.pdbx_seq_one_letter_code
_entity_poly.pdbx_strand_id
1 'polypeptide(L)'
;YFIEQKVRNFYSVSISGYHIAEAGANPITQLAFTLANGFTYVEYYLSRGMNIDDFAANLSFFFSNGMDPEYSVIGRVARRVWAKAMKNKYKANDRSQKLKYHIQTSGRSLHAQEIDFNDIRTTLQALYAIYDNCNSLHTNAYDEAITTPTEESVRRAMAIQLIINRELGSAKTENYIQGSFAIEELTDLVEEAVLAEFDRITERGGVLGAMERMYQFAELMETVKYCSLGQITHALYEVGGQYRRNM
;
A
#
# COMPACT_ATOMS: atom_id res chain seq x y z
N TYR A 1 -16.08 -14.55 -20.36
CA TYR A 1 -14.83 -14.94 -21.02
C TYR A 1 -13.81 -15.61 -20.11
N PHE A 2 -13.11 -14.90 -19.20
CA PHE A 2 -12.00 -15.49 -18.41
C PHE A 2 -12.39 -16.76 -17.62
N ILE A 3 -13.55 -16.74 -16.96
CA ILE A 3 -14.11 -17.91 -16.25
C ILE A 3 -14.50 -19.02 -17.24
N GLU A 4 -15.28 -18.68 -18.26
CA GLU A 4 -15.79 -19.64 -19.26
C GLU A 4 -14.65 -20.38 -19.98
N GLN A 5 -13.58 -19.66 -20.34
CA GLN A 5 -12.39 -20.20 -20.99
C GLN A 5 -11.35 -20.76 -20.00
N LYS A 6 -11.64 -20.71 -18.69
CA LYS A 6 -10.75 -21.18 -17.60
C LYS A 6 -9.31 -20.66 -17.75
N VAL A 7 -9.17 -19.39 -18.14
CA VAL A 7 -7.85 -18.77 -18.34
C VAL A 7 -7.07 -18.83 -17.02
N ARG A 8 -5.90 -19.46 -17.06
CA ARG A 8 -5.00 -19.61 -15.91
C ARG A 8 -3.81 -18.65 -16.05
N ASN A 9 -3.14 -18.38 -14.94
CA ASN A 9 -1.91 -17.57 -14.88
C ASN A 9 -2.08 -16.13 -15.39
N PHE A 10 -3.29 -15.59 -15.28
CA PHE A 10 -3.60 -14.21 -15.63
C PHE A 10 -4.34 -13.54 -14.47
N TYR A 11 -3.85 -12.37 -14.05
CA TYR A 11 -4.51 -11.55 -13.05
C TYR A 11 -5.50 -10.62 -13.77
N SER A 12 -6.79 -10.84 -13.55
CA SER A 12 -7.84 -10.11 -14.27
C SER A 12 -8.01 -8.67 -13.80
N VAL A 13 -7.67 -8.39 -12.55
CA VAL A 13 -7.76 -7.06 -11.94
C VAL A 13 -6.59 -6.87 -10.97
N SER A 14 -5.97 -5.69 -11.03
CA SER A 14 -5.05 -5.19 -10.01
C SER A 14 -5.71 -4.04 -9.24
N ILE A 15 -6.20 -4.34 -8.04
CA ILE A 15 -6.91 -3.40 -7.18
C ILE A 15 -5.87 -2.50 -6.52
N SER A 16 -5.83 -1.24 -6.95
CA SER A 16 -4.67 -0.38 -6.74
C SER A 16 -4.89 0.67 -5.65
N GLY A 17 -4.08 0.58 -4.60
CA GLY A 17 -3.87 1.61 -3.59
C GLY A 17 -2.71 2.54 -3.89
N TYR A 18 -1.74 2.13 -4.71
CA TYR A 18 -0.57 2.95 -5.05
C TYR A 18 -0.95 4.40 -5.39
N HIS A 19 -1.84 4.57 -6.36
CA HIS A 19 -2.30 5.91 -6.78
C HIS A 19 -3.04 6.68 -5.68
N ILE A 20 -3.68 5.99 -4.75
CA ILE A 20 -4.38 6.61 -3.61
C ILE A 20 -3.35 7.22 -2.65
N ALA A 21 -2.26 6.51 -2.35
CA ALA A 21 -1.16 7.04 -1.55
C ALA A 21 -0.36 8.14 -2.26
N GLU A 22 -0.09 7.97 -3.56
CA GLU A 22 0.61 9.02 -4.33
C GLU A 22 -0.24 10.29 -4.46
N ALA A 23 -1.57 10.18 -4.40
CA ALA A 23 -2.49 11.32 -4.28
C ALA A 23 -2.56 11.92 -2.86
N GLY A 24 -1.81 11.37 -1.90
CA GLY A 24 -1.63 11.92 -0.57
C GLY A 24 -2.31 11.18 0.57
N ALA A 25 -2.88 9.99 0.34
CA ALA A 25 -3.35 9.16 1.44
C ALA A 25 -2.19 8.68 2.32
N ASN A 26 -2.47 8.63 3.62
CA ASN A 26 -1.64 7.92 4.58
C ASN A 26 -1.79 6.39 4.37
N PRO A 27 -0.93 5.57 4.99
CA PRO A 27 -0.94 4.11 4.80
C PRO A 27 -2.28 3.44 5.14
N ILE A 28 -2.96 3.92 6.18
CA ILE A 28 -4.24 3.39 6.67
C ILE A 28 -5.34 3.66 5.64
N THR A 29 -5.48 4.92 5.21
CA THR A 29 -6.47 5.33 4.22
C THR A 29 -6.23 4.65 2.88
N GLN A 30 -4.97 4.53 2.44
CA GLN A 30 -4.61 3.73 1.25
C GLN A 30 -5.15 2.31 1.40
N LEU A 31 -4.80 1.62 2.48
CA LEU A 31 -5.14 0.22 2.67
C LEU A 31 -6.66 0.02 2.73
N ALA A 32 -7.36 0.85 3.51
CA ALA A 32 -8.80 0.79 3.66
C ALA A 32 -9.52 1.01 2.31
N PHE A 33 -9.22 2.08 1.59
CA PHE A 33 -9.89 2.35 0.32
C PHE A 33 -9.61 1.27 -0.72
N THR A 34 -8.41 0.70 -0.72
CA THR A 34 -8.05 -0.38 -1.64
C THR A 34 -8.83 -1.65 -1.34
N LEU A 35 -8.91 -2.07 -0.08
CA LEU A 35 -9.66 -3.27 0.30
C LEU A 35 -11.17 -3.07 0.11
N ALA A 36 -11.70 -1.89 0.42
CA ALA A 36 -13.10 -1.55 0.18
C ALA A 36 -13.44 -1.64 -1.32
N ASN A 37 -12.57 -1.14 -2.19
CA ASN A 37 -12.70 -1.30 -3.64
C ASN A 37 -12.64 -2.80 -4.03
N GLY A 38 -11.74 -3.57 -3.43
CA GLY A 38 -11.64 -5.01 -3.67
C GLY A 38 -12.93 -5.77 -3.30
N PHE A 39 -13.52 -5.47 -2.14
CA PHE A 39 -14.81 -6.04 -1.77
C PHE A 39 -15.94 -5.57 -2.68
N THR A 40 -15.91 -4.32 -3.16
CA THR A 40 -16.88 -3.82 -4.14
C THR A 40 -16.81 -4.61 -5.46
N TYR A 41 -15.61 -4.93 -5.95
CA TYR A 41 -15.46 -5.81 -7.12
C TYR A 41 -15.99 -7.23 -6.86
N VAL A 42 -15.73 -7.78 -5.67
CA VAL A 42 -16.27 -9.10 -5.27
C VAL A 42 -17.79 -9.08 -5.33
N GLU A 43 -18.43 -8.12 -4.66
CA GLU A 43 -19.89 -8.00 -4.62
C GLU A 43 -20.48 -7.77 -6.01
N TYR A 44 -19.82 -6.95 -6.84
CA TYR A 44 -20.24 -6.74 -8.22
C TYR A 44 -20.18 -8.02 -9.06
N TYR A 45 -19.13 -8.83 -8.94
CA TYR A 45 -19.05 -10.11 -9.67
C TYR A 45 -20.07 -11.13 -9.15
N LEU A 46 -20.29 -11.19 -7.84
CA LEU A 46 -21.36 -12.01 -7.25
C LEU A 46 -22.75 -11.58 -7.74
N SER A 47 -23.02 -10.27 -7.85
CA SER A 47 -24.30 -9.76 -8.37
C SER A 47 -24.53 -10.10 -9.85
N ARG A 48 -23.47 -10.49 -10.58
CA ARG A 48 -23.53 -11.00 -11.95
C ARG A 48 -23.71 -12.53 -12.02
N GLY A 49 -23.86 -13.20 -10.87
CA GLY A 49 -24.05 -14.64 -10.78
C GLY A 49 -22.76 -15.46 -10.86
N MET A 50 -21.59 -14.84 -10.73
CA MET A 50 -20.29 -15.54 -10.75
C MET A 50 -20.04 -16.21 -9.40
N ASN A 51 -19.47 -17.43 -9.40
CA ASN A 51 -19.05 -18.08 -8.16
C ASN A 51 -17.76 -17.41 -7.66
N ILE A 52 -17.67 -17.15 -6.34
CA ILE A 52 -16.53 -16.52 -5.69
C ILE A 52 -15.20 -17.19 -6.04
N ASP A 53 -15.19 -18.51 -6.10
CA ASP A 53 -13.97 -19.30 -6.30
C ASP A 53 -13.48 -19.34 -7.76
N ASP A 54 -14.32 -18.90 -8.70
CA ASP A 54 -13.96 -18.85 -10.12
C ASP A 54 -13.10 -17.61 -10.46
N PHE A 55 -13.17 -16.54 -9.65
CA PHE A 55 -12.47 -15.29 -9.94
C PHE A 55 -11.55 -14.78 -8.84
N ALA A 56 -11.85 -15.04 -7.55
CA ALA A 56 -11.14 -14.39 -6.45
C ALA A 56 -9.63 -14.68 -6.46
N ALA A 57 -9.23 -15.90 -6.81
CA ALA A 57 -7.82 -16.30 -6.90
C ALA A 57 -7.01 -15.55 -7.99
N ASN A 58 -7.69 -14.88 -8.93
CA ASN A 58 -7.08 -14.10 -10.01
C ASN A 58 -7.12 -12.58 -9.72
N LEU A 59 -7.64 -12.17 -8.57
CA LEU A 59 -7.47 -10.81 -8.08
C LEU A 59 -6.03 -10.62 -7.58
N SER A 60 -5.50 -9.44 -7.82
CA SER A 60 -4.24 -8.97 -7.28
C SER A 60 -4.41 -7.57 -6.72
N PHE A 61 -3.52 -7.17 -5.83
CA PHE A 61 -3.51 -5.85 -5.21
C PHE A 61 -2.21 -5.13 -5.54
N PHE A 62 -2.23 -3.81 -5.48
CA PHE A 62 -1.07 -2.99 -5.75
C PHE A 62 -1.00 -1.82 -4.76
N PHE A 63 0.01 -1.81 -3.89
CA PHE A 63 0.15 -0.76 -2.87
C PHE A 63 1.42 0.08 -3.11
N SER A 64 1.40 1.33 -2.65
CA SER A 64 2.61 2.14 -2.46
C SER A 64 3.23 1.80 -1.11
N ASN A 65 4.56 1.91 -1.02
CA ASN A 65 5.32 1.73 0.21
C ASN A 65 6.22 2.94 0.47
N GLY A 66 5.88 3.73 1.48
CA GLY A 66 6.64 4.90 1.92
C GLY A 66 7.48 4.62 3.16
N MET A 67 7.79 5.69 3.90
CA MET A 67 8.71 5.66 5.04
C MET A 67 8.03 5.52 6.40
N ASP A 68 6.72 5.78 6.49
CA ASP A 68 5.95 5.66 7.73
C ASP A 68 5.93 4.20 8.22
N PRO A 69 5.94 3.95 9.55
CA PRO A 69 6.09 2.60 10.10
C PRO A 69 4.96 1.64 9.69
N GLU A 70 3.74 2.13 9.47
CA GLU A 70 2.57 1.34 9.08
C GLU A 70 2.78 0.60 7.73
N TYR A 71 3.65 1.13 6.86
CA TYR A 71 4.04 0.46 5.61
C TYR A 71 4.75 -0.88 5.87
N SER A 72 5.37 -1.08 7.03
CA SER A 72 5.99 -2.37 7.40
C SER A 72 4.98 -3.49 7.70
N VAL A 73 3.70 -3.15 7.84
CA VAL A 73 2.62 -4.10 8.19
C VAL A 73 1.45 -4.10 7.21
N ILE A 74 1.53 -3.36 6.10
CA ILE A 74 0.39 -3.13 5.21
C ILE A 74 -0.12 -4.43 4.57
N GLY A 75 0.78 -5.30 4.11
CA GLY A 75 0.48 -6.57 3.46
C GLY A 75 -0.01 -7.64 4.43
N ARG A 76 0.54 -7.72 5.66
CA ARG A 76 0.00 -8.62 6.69
C ARG A 76 -1.41 -8.22 7.13
N VAL A 77 -1.69 -6.93 7.33
CA VAL A 77 -3.04 -6.46 7.67
C VAL A 77 -3.98 -6.71 6.50
N ALA A 78 -3.56 -6.39 5.27
CA ALA A 78 -4.33 -6.69 4.05
C ALA A 78 -4.72 -8.16 3.96
N ARG A 79 -3.76 -9.07 4.13
CA ARG A 79 -3.99 -10.53 4.12
C ARG A 79 -4.94 -10.97 5.23
N ARG A 80 -4.80 -10.44 6.45
CA ARG A 80 -5.65 -10.79 7.60
C ARG A 80 -7.10 -10.38 7.37
N VAL A 81 -7.32 -9.13 6.98
CA VAL A 81 -8.66 -8.58 6.71
C VAL A 81 -9.32 -9.30 5.53
N TRP A 82 -8.60 -9.45 4.41
CA TRP A 82 -9.11 -10.13 3.22
C TRP A 82 -9.48 -11.58 3.51
N ALA A 83 -8.59 -12.36 4.13
CA ALA A 83 -8.85 -13.77 4.43
C ALA A 83 -10.06 -13.95 5.36
N LYS A 84 -10.18 -13.12 6.42
CA LYS A 84 -11.35 -13.13 7.32
C LYS A 84 -12.65 -12.88 6.55
N ALA A 85 -12.69 -11.88 5.69
CA ALA A 85 -13.88 -11.56 4.89
C ALA A 85 -14.22 -12.67 3.88
N MET A 86 -13.24 -13.13 3.11
CA MET A 86 -13.40 -14.22 2.13
C MET A 86 -13.91 -15.51 2.77
N LYS A 87 -13.39 -15.87 3.94
CA LYS A 87 -13.82 -17.05 4.68
C LYS A 87 -15.21 -16.89 5.31
N ASN A 88 -15.40 -15.82 6.08
CA ASN A 88 -16.56 -15.72 6.97
C ASN A 88 -17.78 -15.14 6.27
N LYS A 89 -17.61 -14.14 5.40
CA LYS A 89 -18.69 -13.47 4.68
C LYS A 89 -19.00 -14.18 3.35
N TYR A 90 -17.98 -14.37 2.51
CA TYR A 90 -18.16 -14.89 1.15
C TYR A 90 -18.09 -16.42 1.04
N LYS A 91 -17.75 -17.12 2.14
CA LYS A 91 -17.64 -18.59 2.21
C LYS A 91 -16.70 -19.19 1.16
N ALA A 92 -15.65 -18.46 0.80
CA ALA A 92 -14.71 -18.83 -0.23
C ALA A 92 -13.69 -19.88 0.26
N ASN A 93 -13.16 -20.68 -0.67
CA ASN A 93 -12.16 -21.70 -0.35
C ASN A 93 -10.78 -21.12 0.04
N ASP A 94 -9.87 -21.98 0.48
CA ASP A 94 -8.53 -21.58 0.93
C ASP A 94 -7.70 -20.85 -0.13
N ARG A 95 -7.91 -21.17 -1.41
CA ARG A 95 -7.19 -20.51 -2.50
C ARG A 95 -7.69 -19.08 -2.70
N SER A 96 -9.01 -18.87 -2.62
CA SER A 96 -9.67 -17.57 -2.77
C SER A 96 -9.40 -16.61 -1.60
N GLN A 97 -9.02 -17.15 -0.43
CA GLN A 97 -8.60 -16.37 0.73
C GLN A 97 -7.20 -15.76 0.59
N LYS A 98 -6.37 -16.22 -0.36
CA LYS A 98 -4.98 -15.72 -0.53
C LYS A 98 -4.96 -14.37 -1.24
N LEU A 99 -4.54 -13.33 -0.53
CA LEU A 99 -4.26 -12.02 -1.11
C LEU A 99 -2.83 -11.97 -1.65
N LYS A 100 -2.70 -11.68 -2.94
CA LYS A 100 -1.41 -11.47 -3.63
C LYS A 100 -1.27 -10.01 -4.00
N TYR A 101 -0.10 -9.44 -3.79
CA TYR A 101 0.09 -8.02 -4.04
C TYR A 101 1.47 -7.64 -4.57
N HIS A 102 1.46 -6.60 -5.39
CA HIS A 102 2.63 -5.88 -5.86
C HIS A 102 2.86 -4.66 -4.96
N ILE A 103 4.12 -4.29 -4.78
CA ILE A 103 4.53 -3.04 -4.15
C ILE A 103 5.32 -2.21 -5.16
N GLN A 104 5.08 -0.91 -5.16
CA GLN A 104 6.01 0.08 -5.68
C GLN A 104 6.44 1.01 -4.53
N THR A 105 7.74 1.31 -4.44
CA THR A 105 8.26 2.32 -3.52
C THR A 105 7.61 3.68 -3.81
N SER A 106 7.43 4.54 -2.80
CA SER A 106 6.65 5.77 -2.99
C SER A 106 7.41 6.83 -3.78
N GLY A 107 6.84 7.27 -4.90
CA GLY A 107 7.39 8.35 -5.72
C GLY A 107 7.35 9.69 -4.99
N ARG A 108 6.28 9.92 -4.22
CA ARG A 108 6.09 11.10 -3.33
C ARG A 108 7.24 11.32 -2.35
N SER A 109 7.92 10.25 -1.96
CA SER A 109 9.05 10.33 -1.01
C SER A 109 10.36 10.77 -1.64
N LEU A 110 10.44 10.82 -2.98
CA LEU A 110 11.65 11.16 -3.71
C LEU A 110 11.78 12.67 -3.83
N HIS A 111 13.00 13.15 -3.64
CA HIS A 111 13.28 14.58 -3.65
C HIS A 111 14.03 14.97 -4.92
N ALA A 112 13.70 16.13 -5.49
CA ALA A 112 14.47 16.74 -6.58
C ALA A 112 15.77 17.41 -6.09
N GLN A 113 15.83 17.73 -4.80
CA GLN A 113 17.05 18.18 -4.13
C GLN A 113 17.78 16.99 -3.51
N GLU A 114 19.10 16.98 -3.60
CA GLU A 114 19.93 15.87 -3.09
C GLU A 114 19.43 14.51 -3.60
N ILE A 115 19.22 14.42 -4.92
CA ILE A 115 18.60 13.28 -5.61
C ILE A 115 19.28 11.96 -5.25
N ASP A 116 20.59 11.96 -5.00
CA ASP A 116 21.35 10.75 -4.69
C ASP A 116 20.88 10.07 -3.40
N PHE A 117 20.25 10.81 -2.48
CA PHE A 117 19.68 10.23 -1.24
C PHE A 117 18.41 9.42 -1.49
N ASN A 118 17.81 9.53 -2.68
CA ASN A 118 16.63 8.73 -3.03
C ASN A 118 16.94 7.24 -3.11
N ASP A 119 18.17 6.82 -3.45
CA ASP A 119 18.56 5.41 -3.37
C ASP A 119 18.45 4.86 -1.94
N ILE A 120 18.78 5.67 -0.93
CA ILE A 120 18.67 5.29 0.48
C ILE A 120 17.19 5.16 0.86
N ARG A 121 16.35 6.12 0.46
CA ARG A 121 14.90 6.09 0.71
C ARG A 121 14.26 4.85 0.07
N THR A 122 14.53 4.62 -1.20
CA THR A 122 14.04 3.46 -1.95
C THR A 122 14.54 2.16 -1.33
N THR A 123 15.78 2.10 -0.83
CA THR A 123 16.31 0.91 -0.14
C THR A 123 15.53 0.58 1.13
N LEU A 124 15.21 1.58 1.96
CA LEU A 124 14.44 1.36 3.19
C LEU A 124 12.99 0.94 2.90
N GLN A 125 12.37 1.54 1.88
CA GLN A 125 11.02 1.18 1.43
C GLN A 125 10.97 -0.24 0.86
N ALA A 126 11.99 -0.63 0.08
CA ALA A 126 12.15 -1.98 -0.43
C ALA A 126 12.29 -3.00 0.70
N LEU A 127 13.04 -2.64 1.75
CA LEU A 127 13.23 -3.52 2.91
C LEU A 127 11.92 -3.79 3.65
N TYR A 128 11.09 -2.76 3.88
CA TYR A 128 9.74 -2.94 4.44
C TYR A 128 8.88 -3.86 3.57
N ALA A 129 8.88 -3.66 2.26
CA ALA A 129 8.09 -4.46 1.33
C ALA A 129 8.52 -5.95 1.32
N ILE A 130 9.82 -6.21 1.37
CA ILE A 130 10.38 -7.56 1.38
C ILE A 130 10.12 -8.25 2.72
N TYR A 131 10.35 -7.57 3.84
CA TYR A 131 10.07 -8.14 5.17
C TYR A 131 8.58 -8.39 5.43
N ASP A 132 7.70 -7.61 4.81
CA ASP A 132 6.26 -7.88 4.84
C ASP A 132 5.80 -8.83 3.73
N ASN A 133 6.72 -9.49 3.03
CA ASN A 133 6.44 -10.54 2.05
C ASN A 133 5.54 -10.11 0.89
N CYS A 134 5.91 -9.03 0.19
CA CYS A 134 5.29 -8.70 -1.09
C CYS A 134 5.56 -9.78 -2.15
N ASN A 135 4.65 -9.95 -3.12
CA ASN A 135 4.84 -10.95 -4.18
C ASN A 135 5.71 -10.46 -5.33
N SER A 136 5.73 -9.15 -5.55
CA SER A 136 6.58 -8.48 -6.54
C SER A 136 6.84 -7.05 -6.10
N LEU A 137 8.00 -6.50 -6.47
CA LEU A 137 8.46 -5.19 -6.05
C LEU A 137 8.97 -4.37 -7.22
N HIS A 138 8.57 -3.11 -7.27
CA HIS A 138 9.14 -2.06 -8.09
C HIS A 138 9.88 -1.08 -7.17
N THR A 139 11.16 -0.90 -7.43
CA THR A 139 12.00 0.11 -6.78
C THR A 139 12.14 1.28 -7.75
N ASN A 140 11.78 2.47 -7.29
CA ASN A 140 11.86 3.69 -8.08
C ASN A 140 13.31 4.06 -8.30
N ALA A 141 13.59 4.73 -9.42
CA ALA A 141 14.91 5.27 -9.68
C ALA A 141 15.13 6.57 -8.90
N TYR A 142 16.37 6.83 -8.52
CA TYR A 142 16.72 8.00 -7.70
C TYR A 142 16.40 9.35 -8.38
N ASP A 143 16.34 9.39 -9.71
CA ASP A 143 16.12 10.56 -10.55
C ASP A 143 14.64 10.77 -10.98
N GLU A 144 13.74 9.87 -10.56
CA GLU A 144 12.33 9.85 -10.98
C GLU A 144 11.54 11.09 -10.54
N ALA A 145 12.03 11.82 -9.52
CA ALA A 145 11.46 13.10 -9.09
C ALA A 145 11.63 14.24 -10.11
N ILE A 146 12.55 14.09 -11.09
CA ILE A 146 12.92 15.16 -12.04
C ILE A 146 12.64 14.74 -13.48
N THR A 147 12.90 13.48 -13.82
CA THR A 147 12.86 13.00 -15.19
C THR A 147 12.45 11.55 -15.26
N THR A 148 12.11 11.08 -16.46
CA THR A 148 12.03 9.64 -16.73
C THR A 148 13.41 9.00 -16.50
N PRO A 149 13.48 7.85 -15.82
CA PRO A 149 14.75 7.21 -15.47
C PRO A 149 15.61 6.85 -16.68
N THR A 150 16.93 6.98 -16.53
CA THR A 150 17.90 6.45 -17.49
C THR A 150 18.14 4.95 -17.31
N GLU A 151 18.78 4.29 -18.27
CA GLU A 151 19.17 2.88 -18.14
C GLU A 151 20.08 2.64 -16.92
N GLU A 152 20.98 3.57 -16.61
CA GLU A 152 21.83 3.49 -15.42
C GLU A 152 21.01 3.60 -14.14
N SER A 153 20.07 4.55 -14.08
CA SER A 153 19.19 4.77 -12.93
C SER A 153 18.31 3.54 -12.67
N VAL A 154 17.77 2.93 -13.73
CA VAL A 154 17.03 1.65 -13.65
C VAL A 154 17.93 0.52 -13.13
N ARG A 155 19.19 0.44 -13.59
CA ARG A 155 20.14 -0.55 -13.11
C ARG A 155 20.42 -0.41 -11.62
N ARG A 156 20.53 0.83 -11.11
CA ARG A 156 20.69 1.11 -9.66
C ARG A 156 19.47 0.66 -8.87
N ALA A 157 18.27 1.04 -9.33
CA ALA A 157 17.02 0.65 -8.69
C ALA A 157 16.86 -0.88 -8.62
N MET A 158 17.21 -1.60 -9.69
CA MET A 158 17.25 -3.06 -9.72
C MET A 158 18.28 -3.65 -8.74
N ALA A 159 19.45 -3.01 -8.61
CA ALA A 159 20.51 -3.48 -7.71
C ALA A 159 20.07 -3.51 -6.25
N ILE A 160 19.21 -2.57 -5.80
CA ILE A 160 18.62 -2.57 -4.45
C ILE A 160 17.96 -3.92 -4.15
N GLN A 161 17.08 -4.38 -5.04
CA GLN A 161 16.37 -5.65 -4.85
C GLN A 161 17.32 -6.85 -4.90
N LEU A 162 18.33 -6.82 -5.77
CA LEU A 162 19.32 -7.90 -5.89
C LEU A 162 20.18 -8.02 -4.64
N ILE A 163 20.66 -6.89 -4.10
CA ILE A 163 21.50 -6.84 -2.89
C ILE A 163 20.68 -7.35 -1.70
N ILE A 164 19.45 -6.86 -1.49
CA ILE A 164 18.61 -7.34 -0.39
C ILE A 164 18.37 -8.85 -0.51
N ASN A 165 17.98 -9.35 -1.68
CA ASN A 165 17.63 -10.77 -1.82
C ASN A 165 18.84 -11.72 -1.81
N ARG A 166 20.02 -11.28 -2.26
CA ARG A 166 21.19 -12.17 -2.42
C ARG A 166 22.24 -12.01 -1.33
N GLU A 167 22.36 -10.83 -0.74
CA GLU A 167 23.45 -10.49 0.18
C GLU A 167 22.96 -10.26 1.61
N LEU A 168 21.78 -9.66 1.79
CA LEU A 168 21.25 -9.39 3.12
C LEU A 168 20.72 -10.69 3.77
N GLY A 169 21.44 -11.20 4.76
CA GLY A 169 21.17 -12.51 5.37
C GLY A 169 19.76 -12.66 5.97
N SER A 170 19.18 -11.58 6.50
CA SER A 170 17.82 -11.58 7.06
C SER A 170 16.73 -11.83 6.02
N ALA A 171 16.96 -11.49 4.75
CA ALA A 171 16.00 -11.75 3.67
C ALA A 171 15.85 -13.24 3.33
N LYS A 172 16.70 -14.12 3.87
CA LYS A 172 16.57 -15.58 3.73
C LYS A 172 15.49 -16.18 4.63
N THR A 173 15.04 -15.45 5.64
CA THR A 173 13.97 -15.89 6.55
C THR A 173 12.62 -15.46 5.98
N GLU A 174 11.70 -16.43 5.79
CA GLU A 174 10.38 -16.17 5.20
C GLU A 174 9.56 -15.13 5.96
N ASN A 175 9.67 -15.03 7.28
CA ASN A 175 8.95 -14.03 8.07
C ASN A 175 9.87 -13.43 9.14
N TYR A 176 10.88 -12.69 8.70
CA TYR A 176 11.96 -12.19 9.56
C TYR A 176 11.46 -11.38 10.76
N ILE A 177 10.38 -10.63 10.60
CA ILE A 177 9.82 -9.75 11.63
C ILE A 177 8.73 -10.42 12.50
N GLN A 178 8.53 -11.74 12.39
CA GLN A 178 7.56 -12.49 13.18
C GLN A 178 7.89 -12.44 14.68
N GLY A 179 6.85 -12.24 15.52
CA GLY A 179 6.99 -12.28 16.98
C GLY A 179 7.61 -11.02 17.60
N SER A 180 7.93 -10.02 16.78
CA SER A 180 8.30 -8.70 17.30
C SER A 180 7.08 -8.03 17.93
N PHE A 181 7.15 -7.72 19.22
CA PHE A 181 6.08 -7.04 19.95
C PHE A 181 5.62 -5.75 19.27
N ALA A 182 6.57 -4.93 18.79
CA ALA A 182 6.25 -3.68 18.12
C ALA A 182 5.51 -3.90 16.79
N ILE A 183 5.88 -4.95 16.04
CA ILE A 183 5.25 -5.25 14.76
C ILE A 183 3.86 -5.86 14.96
N GLU A 184 3.68 -6.76 15.95
CA GLU A 184 2.36 -7.32 16.27
C GLU A 184 1.40 -6.22 16.75
N GLU A 185 1.83 -5.36 17.68
CA GLU A 185 1.03 -4.22 18.16
C GLU A 185 0.67 -3.26 17.02
N LEU A 186 1.64 -2.89 16.17
CA LEU A 186 1.39 -2.04 15.01
C LEU A 186 0.42 -2.70 14.02
N THR A 187 0.48 -4.02 13.86
CA THR A 187 -0.45 -4.77 13.00
C THR A 187 -1.88 -4.64 13.52
N ASP A 188 -2.07 -4.76 14.83
CA ASP A 188 -3.39 -4.66 15.47
C ASP A 188 -3.95 -3.24 15.41
N LEU A 189 -3.13 -2.23 15.70
CA LEU A 189 -3.52 -0.81 15.58
C LEU A 189 -3.91 -0.44 14.14
N VAL A 190 -3.15 -0.90 13.14
CA VAL A 190 -3.45 -0.64 11.73
C VAL A 190 -4.70 -1.40 11.29
N GLU A 191 -4.91 -2.66 11.72
CA GLU A 191 -6.18 -3.37 11.43
C GLU A 191 -7.38 -2.63 12.03
N GLU A 192 -7.32 -2.22 13.29
CA GLU A 192 -8.39 -1.48 13.96
C GLU A 192 -8.71 -0.18 13.21
N ALA A 193 -7.70 0.60 12.86
CA ALA A 193 -7.87 1.84 12.13
C ALA A 193 -8.47 1.62 10.72
N VAL A 194 -8.08 0.56 10.02
CA VAL A 194 -8.67 0.17 8.73
C VAL A 194 -10.13 -0.23 8.88
N LEU A 195 -10.49 -0.98 9.92
CA LEU A 195 -11.87 -1.38 10.19
C LEU A 195 -12.74 -0.15 10.51
N ALA A 196 -12.23 0.79 11.30
CA ALA A 196 -12.93 2.05 11.58
C ALA A 196 -13.16 2.88 10.29
N GLU A 197 -12.23 2.84 9.34
CA GLU A 197 -12.40 3.47 8.02
C GLU A 197 -13.48 2.75 7.19
N PHE A 198 -13.58 1.42 7.28
CA PHE A 198 -14.68 0.69 6.63
C PHE A 198 -16.04 1.08 7.19
N ASP A 199 -16.16 1.29 8.49
CA ASP A 199 -17.42 1.74 9.11
C ASP A 199 -17.80 3.12 8.56
N ARG A 200 -16.85 4.06 8.48
CA ARG A 200 -17.06 5.37 7.86
C ARG A 200 -17.53 5.28 6.41
N ILE A 201 -16.93 4.41 5.60
CA ILE A 201 -17.36 4.17 4.21
C ILE A 201 -18.78 3.56 4.18
N THR A 202 -19.07 2.62 5.07
CA THR A 202 -20.33 1.89 5.11
C THR A 202 -21.50 2.79 5.49
N GLU A 203 -21.34 3.65 6.50
CA GLU A 203 -22.31 4.69 6.88
C GLU A 203 -22.68 5.60 5.71
N ARG A 204 -21.78 5.72 4.73
CA ARG A 204 -21.93 6.55 3.53
C ARG A 204 -22.46 5.76 2.33
N GLY A 205 -23.00 4.55 2.53
CA GLY A 205 -23.58 3.75 1.45
C GLY A 205 -22.55 2.93 0.68
N GLY A 206 -21.45 2.55 1.33
CA GLY A 206 -20.35 1.82 0.70
C GLY A 206 -19.50 2.71 -0.22
N VAL A 207 -18.64 2.08 -1.04
CA VAL A 207 -17.71 2.81 -1.91
C VAL A 207 -18.44 3.76 -2.87
N LEU A 208 -19.52 3.29 -3.52
CA LEU A 208 -20.25 4.11 -4.50
C LEU A 208 -20.89 5.34 -3.84
N GLY A 209 -21.54 5.17 -2.68
CA GLY A 209 -22.12 6.30 -1.95
C GLY A 209 -21.06 7.24 -1.35
N ALA A 210 -19.91 6.72 -0.94
CA ALA A 210 -18.77 7.53 -0.51
C ALA A 210 -18.16 8.35 -1.65
N MET A 211 -18.12 7.80 -2.87
CA MET A 211 -17.69 8.51 -4.08
C MET A 211 -18.67 9.63 -4.46
N GLU A 212 -19.98 9.37 -4.46
CA GLU A 212 -21.00 10.40 -4.75
C GLU A 212 -20.94 11.59 -3.78
N ARG A 213 -20.59 11.31 -2.52
CA ARG A 213 -20.41 12.33 -1.47
C ARG A 213 -19.01 12.93 -1.42
N MET A 214 -18.13 12.59 -2.37
CA MET A 214 -16.74 13.04 -2.44
C MET A 214 -15.94 12.76 -1.16
N TYR A 215 -16.33 11.75 -0.37
CA TYR A 215 -15.72 11.47 0.93
C TYR A 215 -14.24 11.10 0.79
N GLN A 216 -13.94 10.17 -0.11
CA GLN A 216 -12.57 9.73 -0.35
C GLN A 216 -11.67 10.88 -0.82
N PHE A 217 -12.19 11.78 -1.66
CA PHE A 217 -11.47 12.97 -2.09
C PHE A 217 -11.25 13.96 -0.95
N ALA A 218 -12.28 14.22 -0.14
CA ALA A 218 -12.18 15.09 1.03
C ALA A 218 -11.12 14.56 2.03
N GLU A 219 -11.06 13.25 2.23
CA GLU A 219 -10.11 12.65 3.17
C GLU A 219 -8.67 12.66 2.66
N LEU A 220 -8.48 12.51 1.35
CA LEU A 220 -7.19 12.78 0.71
C LEU A 220 -6.75 14.23 0.94
N MET A 221 -7.66 15.18 0.70
CA MET A 221 -7.41 16.62 0.89
C MET A 221 -7.10 16.97 2.35
N GLU A 222 -7.69 16.27 3.31
CA GLU A 222 -7.37 16.46 4.72
C GLU A 222 -5.99 15.89 5.05
N THR A 223 -5.69 14.68 4.57
CA THR A 223 -4.41 14.01 4.86
C THR A 223 -3.21 14.81 4.34
N VAL A 224 -3.29 15.35 3.11
CA VAL A 224 -2.19 16.15 2.54
C VAL A 224 -1.88 17.43 3.33
N LYS A 225 -2.87 18.01 4.02
CA LYS A 225 -2.64 19.18 4.87
C LYS A 225 -1.64 18.88 5.98
N TYR A 226 -1.56 17.64 6.45
CA TYR A 226 -0.66 17.24 7.52
C TYR A 226 0.60 16.54 6.96
N CYS A 227 0.45 15.69 5.95
CA CYS A 227 1.50 14.82 5.43
C CYS A 227 2.41 15.43 4.34
N SER A 228 2.08 16.58 3.76
CA SER A 228 2.99 17.29 2.84
C SER A 228 3.14 18.76 3.19
N LEU A 229 2.06 19.46 3.54
CA LEU A 229 2.13 20.88 3.93
C LEU A 229 2.31 21.09 5.43
N GLY A 230 1.74 20.20 6.26
CA GLY A 230 1.70 20.36 7.71
C GLY A 230 3.03 20.06 8.37
N GLN A 231 3.72 19.01 7.92
CA GLN A 231 5.12 18.76 8.32
C GLN A 231 6.05 19.91 7.94
N ILE A 232 5.90 20.47 6.71
CA ILE A 232 6.69 21.64 6.27
C ILE A 232 6.33 22.88 7.09
N THR A 233 5.04 23.13 7.32
CA THR A 233 4.57 24.29 8.10
C THR A 233 4.99 24.18 9.56
N HIS A 234 4.91 23.00 10.16
CA HIS A 234 5.31 22.76 11.54
C HIS A 234 6.83 22.86 11.71
N ALA A 235 7.61 22.26 10.80
CA ALA A 235 9.06 22.42 10.77
C ALA A 235 9.48 23.89 10.55
N LEU A 236 8.80 24.63 9.66
CA LEU A 236 9.01 26.08 9.49
C LEU A 236 8.59 26.90 10.71
N TYR A 237 7.56 26.47 11.45
CA TYR A 237 7.15 27.11 12.71
C TYR A 237 8.12 26.80 13.86
N GLU A 238 8.65 25.59 13.95
CA GLU A 238 9.64 25.18 14.96
C GLU A 238 10.99 25.86 14.69
N VAL A 239 11.47 25.84 13.45
CA VAL A 239 12.73 26.47 13.06
C VAL A 239 12.59 28.00 13.01
N GLY A 240 11.53 28.54 12.42
CA GLY A 240 11.28 29.98 12.33
C GLY A 240 10.87 30.63 13.66
N GLY A 241 10.21 29.88 14.55
CA GLY A 241 9.84 30.32 15.90
C GLY A 241 11.03 30.41 16.85
N GLN A 242 12.10 29.63 16.61
CA GLN A 242 13.36 29.74 17.37
C GLN A 242 14.19 30.97 16.95
N TYR A 243 14.13 31.41 15.69
CA TYR A 243 14.88 32.58 15.21
C TYR A 243 14.24 33.94 15.55
N ARG A 244 12.94 34.00 15.88
CA ARG A 244 12.26 35.25 16.30
C ARG A 244 12.22 35.49 17.81
N ARG A 245 12.71 34.56 18.62
CA ARG A 245 12.77 34.70 20.10
C ARG A 245 14.16 35.06 20.64
N ASN A 246 15.14 35.25 19.75
CA ASN A 246 16.51 35.65 20.08
C ASN A 246 16.94 36.96 19.37
N MET A 247 16.00 37.86 19.08
CA MET A 247 16.28 39.29 18.87
C MET A 247 15.54 40.12 19.91
#